data_AF-A0A661TPP3-F1
#
_entry.id   AF-A0A661TPP3-F1
#
_cell.length_a   1.000
_cell.length_b   1.000
_cell.length_c   1.000
_cell.angle_alpha   90.00
_cell.angle_beta   90.00
_cell.angle_gamma   90.00
#
_symmetry.space_group_name_H-M   'P 1'
#
loop_
_entity.id
_entity.type
_entity.pdbx_description
1 polymer ?
#
loop_
_entity_poly.entity_id
_entity_poly.type
_entity_poly.pdbx_seq_one_letter_code
_entity_poly.pdbx_strand_id
1 'polypeptide(L)'
;GGSDIKLASPPSVGGFAEFKRSTLQSIAAGAGISYELLGDLSQTNYTSLRAGLIEFRRKIEQIQAQTLIPAFGIVWNWFVEAAALRGILSTSVVPTEWATPNWVAVDPLAQAKADVLELRAGLALWRDKIQSRGFAPDDFLRQSSAFAATLDKLELYFDSDPRKLSTAGQYQPGIVPPGEPTALPEPRSFGSGSDHERTEQDTKH
;
A
#
# COMPACT_ATOMS: atom_id res chain seq x y z
N GLY A 1 60.32 47.87 -36.28
CA GLY A 1 59.98 47.50 -34.90
C GLY A 1 58.59 46.90 -34.92
N GLY A 2 58.48 45.60 -34.63
CA GLY A 2 57.19 44.92 -34.52
C GLY A 2 56.67 45.09 -33.11
N SER A 3 55.53 45.77 -32.96
CA SER A 3 54.85 45.91 -31.68
C SER A 3 54.03 44.65 -31.40
N ASP A 4 54.44 43.93 -30.35
CA ASP A 4 53.74 42.76 -29.80
C ASP A 4 52.38 43.18 -29.25
N ILE A 5 51.29 42.65 -29.83
CA ILE A 5 49.92 42.92 -29.37
C ILE A 5 49.55 41.82 -28.38
N LYS A 6 49.64 42.12 -27.09
CA LYS A 6 49.11 41.26 -26.04
C LYS A 6 47.60 41.47 -25.91
N LEU A 7 46.83 40.57 -26.51
CA LEU A 7 45.39 40.46 -26.26
C LEU A 7 45.17 40.05 -24.81
N ALA A 8 44.44 40.87 -24.05
CA ALA A 8 44.12 40.57 -22.66
C ALA A 8 43.21 39.34 -22.56
N SER A 9 43.71 38.26 -21.95
CA SER A 9 42.88 37.12 -21.58
C SER A 9 42.07 37.47 -20.32
N PRO A 10 40.73 37.51 -20.38
CA PRO A 10 39.93 37.80 -19.20
C PRO A 10 40.18 36.72 -18.13
N PRO A 11 40.31 37.09 -16.84
CA PRO A 11 40.49 36.12 -15.78
C PRO A 11 39.29 35.17 -15.73
N SER A 12 39.53 33.86 -15.70
CA SER A 12 38.48 32.89 -15.48
C SER A 12 37.91 33.07 -14.08
N VAL A 13 36.62 33.33 -13.97
CA VAL A 13 35.94 33.37 -12.68
C VAL A 13 35.75 31.92 -12.21
N GLY A 14 36.64 31.46 -11.34
CA GLY A 14 36.45 30.21 -10.58
C GLY A 14 35.35 30.39 -9.53
N GLY A 15 34.72 29.31 -9.08
CA GLY A 15 33.75 29.37 -7.96
C GLY A 15 32.28 29.49 -8.35
N PHE A 16 31.94 29.66 -9.64
CA PHE A 16 30.54 29.80 -10.06
C PHE A 16 29.71 28.53 -9.80
N ALA A 17 30.33 27.36 -9.95
CA ALA A 17 29.68 26.07 -9.68
C ALA A 17 29.36 25.93 -8.18
N GLU A 18 30.28 26.30 -7.30
CA GLU A 18 30.12 26.30 -5.85
C GLU A 18 29.05 27.29 -5.40
N PHE A 19 29.04 28.50 -5.96
CA PHE A 19 28.00 29.49 -5.69
C PHE A 19 26.61 29.00 -6.11
N LYS A 20 26.48 28.47 -7.34
CA LYS A 20 25.22 27.89 -7.84
C LYS A 20 24.75 26.75 -6.95
N ARG A 21 25.66 25.86 -6.54
CA ARG A 21 25.37 24.74 -5.65
C ARG A 21 24.90 25.20 -4.28
N SER A 22 25.59 26.16 -3.65
CA SER A 22 25.18 26.73 -2.37
C SER A 22 23.79 27.37 -2.46
N THR A 23 23.51 28.11 -3.54
CA THR A 23 22.20 28.71 -3.78
C THR A 23 21.10 27.66 -3.90
N LEU A 24 21.33 26.59 -4.67
CA LEU A 24 20.37 25.49 -4.80
C LEU A 24 20.17 24.72 -3.49
N GLN A 25 21.22 24.57 -2.67
CA GLN A 25 21.10 23.99 -1.32
C GLN A 25 20.22 24.86 -0.41
N SER A 26 20.35 26.19 -0.46
CA SER A 26 19.46 27.10 0.28
C SER A 26 18.01 27.00 -0.20
N ILE A 27 17.79 26.89 -1.51
CA ILE A 27 16.45 26.67 -2.09
C ILE A 27 15.86 25.34 -1.63
N ALA A 28 16.65 24.25 -1.68
CA ALA A 28 16.23 22.93 -1.23
C ALA A 28 15.84 22.94 0.27
N ALA A 29 16.65 23.59 1.10
CA ALA A 29 16.36 23.78 2.53
C ALA A 29 15.06 24.57 2.76
N GLY A 30 14.84 25.65 2.00
CA GLY A 30 13.61 26.44 2.06
C GLY A 30 12.36 25.66 1.62
N ALA A 31 12.50 24.79 0.61
CA ALA A 31 11.45 23.88 0.18
C ALA A 31 11.29 22.65 1.09
N GLY A 32 12.20 22.45 2.05
CA GLY A 32 12.21 21.29 2.94
C GLY A 32 12.50 19.97 2.22
N ILE A 33 13.21 19.99 1.10
CA ILE A 33 13.60 18.79 0.36
C ILE A 33 15.12 18.63 0.37
N SER A 34 15.61 17.41 0.19
CA SER A 34 17.03 17.15 0.04
C SER A 34 17.54 17.72 -1.29
N TYR A 35 18.74 18.31 -1.31
CA TYR A 35 19.35 18.96 -2.49
C TYR A 35 19.40 18.03 -3.70
N GLU A 36 19.63 16.74 -3.45
CA GLU A 36 19.73 15.68 -4.43
C GLU A 36 18.47 15.51 -5.27
N LEU A 37 17.31 15.90 -4.73
CA LEU A 37 16.03 15.87 -5.44
C LEU A 37 15.90 17.00 -6.47
N LEU A 38 16.79 18.00 -6.45
CA LEU A 38 16.90 19.02 -7.49
C LEU A 38 17.65 18.51 -8.74
N GLY A 39 18.19 17.28 -8.71
CA GLY A 39 18.73 16.59 -9.88
C GLY A 39 20.26 16.52 -9.97
N ASP A 40 20.99 17.09 -9.01
CA ASP A 40 22.45 16.92 -8.92
C ASP A 40 22.79 15.76 -7.97
N LEU A 41 23.24 14.65 -8.56
CA LEU A 41 23.63 13.42 -7.86
C LEU A 41 25.16 13.24 -7.78
N SER A 42 25.94 14.25 -8.18
CA SER A 42 27.40 14.14 -8.35
C SER A 42 28.18 13.86 -7.05
N GLN A 43 27.61 14.16 -5.89
CA GLN A 43 28.26 14.01 -4.57
C GLN A 43 27.37 13.24 -3.59
N THR A 44 26.49 12.40 -4.10
CA THR A 44 25.49 11.70 -3.30
C THR A 44 25.82 10.23 -3.18
N ASN A 45 25.72 9.68 -1.98
CA ASN A 45 25.77 8.24 -1.76
C ASN A 45 24.36 7.64 -1.85
N TYR A 46 24.25 6.38 -2.26
CA TYR A 46 22.98 5.66 -2.36
C TYR A 46 22.16 5.72 -1.06
N THR A 47 22.80 5.59 0.10
CA THR A 47 22.14 5.67 1.41
C THR A 47 21.55 7.05 1.69
N SER A 48 22.27 8.14 1.36
CA SER A 48 21.78 9.50 1.60
C SER A 48 20.66 9.87 0.62
N LEU A 49 20.75 9.43 -0.63
CA LEU A 49 19.67 9.59 -1.61
C LEU A 49 18.39 8.90 -1.16
N ARG A 50 18.50 7.64 -0.70
CA ARG A 50 17.37 6.86 -0.21
C ARG A 50 16.73 7.50 1.02
N ALA A 51 17.53 7.98 1.98
CA ALA A 51 17.03 8.67 3.15
C ALA A 51 16.25 9.95 2.77
N GLY A 52 16.80 10.77 1.86
CA GLY A 52 16.14 11.97 1.36
C GLY A 52 14.83 11.68 0.62
N LEU A 53 14.79 10.61 -0.19
CA LEU A 53 13.57 10.16 -0.86
C LEU A 53 12.48 9.70 0.12
N ILE A 54 12.84 8.96 1.18
CA ILE A 54 11.88 8.51 2.19
C ILE A 54 11.23 9.72 2.88
N GLU A 55 12.04 10.70 3.29
CA GLU A 55 11.55 11.92 3.94
C GLU A 55 10.65 12.75 3.03
N PHE A 56 11.03 12.88 1.76
CA PHE A 56 10.20 13.55 0.77
C PHE A 56 8.84 12.85 0.58
N ARG A 57 8.84 11.53 0.38
CA ARG A 57 7.62 10.74 0.21
C ARG A 57 6.70 10.86 1.43
N ARG A 58 7.25 10.79 2.64
CA ARG A 58 6.51 10.98 3.89
C ARG A 58 5.82 12.34 3.95
N LYS A 59 6.49 13.41 3.52
CA LYS A 59 5.89 14.75 3.44
C LYS A 59 4.75 14.82 2.43
N ILE A 60 4.92 14.21 1.25
CA ILE A 60 3.86 14.16 0.24
C ILE A 60 2.65 13.36 0.74
N GLU A 61 2.87 12.21 1.38
CA GLU A 61 1.80 11.40 1.99
C GLU A 61 1.03 12.19 3.06
N GLN A 62 1.74 12.95 3.89
CA GLN A 62 1.11 13.82 4.87
C GLN A 62 0.21 14.88 4.21
N ILE A 63 0.69 15.54 3.14
CA ILE A 63 -0.10 16.52 2.38
C ILE A 63 -1.31 15.85 1.71
N GLN A 64 -1.12 14.66 1.14
CA GLN A 64 -2.21 13.89 0.54
C GLN A 64 -3.29 13.57 1.58
N ALA A 65 -2.91 13.03 2.73
CA ALA A 65 -3.84 12.63 3.78
C ALA A 65 -4.53 13.83 4.46
N GLN A 66 -3.80 14.91 4.72
CA GLN A 66 -4.32 16.04 5.51
C GLN A 66 -5.00 17.12 4.67
N THR A 67 -4.71 17.19 3.36
CA THR A 67 -5.20 18.28 2.52
C THR A 67 -5.95 17.76 1.29
N LEU A 68 -5.33 16.91 0.47
CA LEU A 68 -5.90 16.54 -0.82
C LEU A 68 -7.08 15.59 -0.69
N ILE A 69 -6.95 14.51 0.08
CA ILE A 69 -8.01 13.52 0.28
C ILE A 69 -9.26 14.17 0.91
N PRO A 70 -9.17 14.98 1.97
CA PRO A 70 -10.33 15.69 2.50
C PRO A 70 -10.97 16.65 1.50
N ALA A 71 -10.17 17.40 0.73
CA ALA A 71 -10.68 18.32 -0.29
C ALA A 71 -11.44 17.57 -1.39
N PHE A 72 -10.92 16.44 -1.85
CA PHE A 72 -11.63 15.60 -2.82
C PHE A 72 -12.89 14.97 -2.24
N GLY A 73 -12.90 14.62 -0.95
CA GLY A 73 -14.10 14.17 -0.25
C GLY A 73 -15.24 15.19 -0.28
N ILE A 74 -14.92 16.49 -0.11
CA ILE A 74 -15.93 17.57 -0.21
C ILE A 74 -16.49 17.66 -1.63
N VAL A 75 -15.63 17.66 -2.64
CA VAL A 75 -16.05 17.71 -4.05
C VAL A 75 -16.90 16.50 -4.43
N TRP A 76 -16.53 15.32 -3.93
CA TRP A 76 -17.30 14.10 -4.13
C TRP A 76 -18.70 14.19 -3.51
N ASN A 77 -18.82 14.72 -2.29
CA ASN A 77 -20.11 14.90 -1.65
C ASN A 77 -21.01 15.84 -2.46
N TRP A 78 -20.48 16.95 -2.98
CA TRP A 78 -21.24 17.85 -3.87
C TRP A 78 -21.68 17.16 -5.16
N PHE A 79 -20.81 16.32 -5.72
CA PHE A 79 -21.13 15.54 -6.92
C PHE A 79 -22.28 14.55 -6.66
N VAL A 80 -22.23 13.80 -5.56
CA VAL A 80 -23.28 12.84 -5.17
C VAL A 80 -24.59 13.56 -4.86
N GLU A 81 -24.55 14.68 -4.14
CA GLU A 81 -25.73 15.49 -3.83
C GLU A 81 -26.40 15.99 -5.12
N ALA A 82 -25.62 16.53 -6.06
CA ALA A 82 -26.14 16.97 -7.35
C ALA A 82 -26.76 15.82 -8.16
N ALA A 83 -26.15 14.63 -8.14
CA ALA A 83 -26.67 13.45 -8.81
C ALA A 83 -27.97 12.93 -8.17
N ALA A 84 -28.08 13.00 -6.84
CA ALA A 84 -29.30 12.65 -6.12
C ALA A 84 -30.45 13.64 -6.39
N LEU A 85 -30.16 14.95 -6.42
CA LEU A 85 -31.15 15.99 -6.78
C LEU A 85 -31.69 15.84 -8.20
N ARG A 86 -30.89 15.26 -9.12
CA ARG A 86 -31.30 14.92 -10.48
C ARG A 86 -32.05 13.58 -10.59
N GLY A 87 -32.17 12.84 -9.49
CA GLY A 87 -32.80 11.52 -9.46
C GLY A 87 -31.96 10.40 -10.10
N ILE A 88 -30.68 10.62 -10.35
CA ILE A 88 -29.77 9.59 -10.90
C ILE A 88 -29.39 8.59 -9.81
N LEU A 89 -29.16 9.09 -8.59
CA LEU A 89 -28.90 8.28 -7.41
C LEU A 89 -30.10 8.33 -6.46
N SER A 90 -30.40 7.20 -5.81
CA SER A 90 -31.43 7.10 -4.78
C SER A 90 -30.99 7.60 -3.40
N THR A 91 -29.68 7.84 -3.22
CA THR A 91 -29.07 8.32 -1.98
C THR A 91 -28.20 9.54 -2.24
N SER A 92 -28.16 10.46 -1.29
CA SER A 92 -27.27 11.62 -1.28
C SER A 92 -25.92 11.35 -0.61
N VAL A 93 -25.70 10.12 -0.11
CA VAL A 93 -24.44 9.72 0.55
C VAL A 93 -23.93 8.42 -0.07
N VAL A 94 -22.77 8.50 -0.71
CA VAL A 94 -22.04 7.35 -1.26
C VAL A 94 -20.63 7.36 -0.68
N PRO A 95 -20.27 6.38 0.17
CA PRO A 95 -18.92 6.31 0.75
C PRO A 95 -17.89 6.15 -0.36
N THR A 96 -16.73 6.80 -0.20
CA THR A 96 -15.63 6.73 -1.15
C THR A 96 -14.32 6.49 -0.44
N GLU A 97 -13.53 5.61 -1.02
CA GLU A 97 -12.20 5.27 -0.58
C GLU A 97 -11.20 5.76 -1.64
N TRP A 98 -10.19 6.50 -1.19
CA TRP A 98 -9.20 7.11 -2.08
C TRP A 98 -7.91 6.30 -2.05
N ALA A 99 -7.49 5.79 -3.21
CA ALA A 99 -6.19 5.17 -3.38
C ALA A 99 -5.18 6.21 -3.86
N THR A 100 -4.09 6.41 -3.10
CA THR A 100 -2.98 7.26 -3.53
C THR A 100 -2.05 6.49 -4.48
N PRO A 101 -1.33 7.19 -5.37
CA PRO A 101 -0.38 6.53 -6.27
C PRO A 101 0.74 5.86 -5.49
N ASN A 102 1.13 4.66 -5.93
CA ASN A 102 2.21 3.90 -5.30
C ASN A 102 3.57 4.56 -5.54
N TRP A 103 4.43 4.53 -4.53
CA TRP A 103 5.84 4.83 -4.70
C TRP A 103 6.60 3.62 -5.21
N VAL A 104 7.39 3.81 -6.27
CA VAL A 104 8.32 2.77 -6.72
C VAL A 104 9.33 2.49 -5.60
N ALA A 105 9.35 1.24 -5.14
CA ALA A 105 10.31 0.78 -4.15
C ALA A 105 11.73 0.84 -4.73
N VAL A 106 12.69 1.29 -3.92
CA VAL A 106 14.10 1.36 -4.34
C VAL A 106 14.64 -0.06 -4.59
N ASP A 107 14.21 -1.03 -3.79
CA ASP A 107 14.41 -2.46 -4.04
C ASP A 107 13.04 -3.17 -4.03
N PRO A 108 12.46 -3.46 -5.20
CA PRO A 108 11.16 -4.10 -5.31
C PRO A 108 11.10 -5.50 -4.70
N LEU A 109 12.20 -6.26 -4.76
CA LEU A 109 12.25 -7.64 -4.28
C LEU A 109 12.31 -7.69 -2.76
N ALA A 110 13.14 -6.85 -2.15
CA ALA A 110 13.17 -6.74 -0.68
C ALA A 110 11.82 -6.26 -0.14
N GLN A 111 11.18 -5.29 -0.80
CA GLN A 111 9.86 -4.80 -0.39
C GLN A 111 8.78 -5.89 -0.50
N ALA A 112 8.75 -6.64 -1.60
CA ALA A 112 7.76 -7.72 -1.76
C ALA A 112 7.93 -8.82 -0.70
N LYS A 113 9.18 -9.17 -0.33
CA LYS A 113 9.45 -10.11 0.76
C LYS A 113 8.97 -9.59 2.12
N ALA A 114 9.22 -8.30 2.38
CA ALA A 114 8.74 -7.65 3.61
C ALA A 114 7.20 -7.65 3.67
N ASP A 115 6.52 -7.29 2.59
CA ASP A 115 5.05 -7.32 2.51
C ASP A 115 4.49 -8.71 2.83
N VAL A 116 5.06 -9.77 2.24
CA VAL A 116 4.64 -11.15 2.51
C VAL A 116 4.87 -11.53 3.97
N LEU A 117 5.97 -11.08 4.57
CA LEU A 117 6.26 -11.34 5.98
C LEU A 117 5.28 -10.63 6.91
N GLU A 118 4.96 -9.36 6.64
CA GLU A 118 3.98 -8.59 7.42
C GLU A 118 2.57 -9.20 7.34
N LEU A 119 2.15 -9.62 6.14
CA LEU A 119 0.87 -10.31 5.94
C LEU A 119 0.82 -11.63 6.73
N ARG A 120 1.91 -12.41 6.70
CA ARG A 120 2.00 -13.66 7.46
C ARG A 120 2.05 -13.44 8.97
N ALA A 121 2.65 -12.34 9.42
CA ALA A 121 2.69 -11.96 10.83
C ALA A 121 1.36 -11.38 11.33
N GLY A 122 0.38 -11.14 10.44
CA GLY A 122 -0.89 -10.50 10.79
C GLY A 122 -0.75 -9.02 11.13
N LEU A 123 0.36 -8.39 10.73
CA LEU A 123 0.65 -6.97 10.99
C LEU A 123 0.12 -6.06 9.88
N ALA A 124 -0.27 -6.63 8.74
CA ALA A 124 -0.84 -5.90 7.61
C ALA A 124 -2.06 -6.63 7.06
N LEU A 125 -3.00 -5.88 6.50
CA LEU A 125 -4.12 -6.43 5.75
C LEU A 125 -3.76 -6.55 4.28
N TRP A 126 -4.25 -7.61 3.65
CA TRP A 126 -4.03 -7.84 2.22
C TRP A 126 -4.67 -6.76 1.34
N ARG A 127 -5.83 -6.22 1.75
CA ARG A 127 -6.51 -5.13 1.06
C ARG A 127 -5.64 -3.87 1.00
N ASP A 128 -5.02 -3.50 2.12
CA ASP A 128 -4.13 -2.34 2.21
C ASP A 128 -2.93 -2.49 1.27
N LYS A 129 -2.36 -3.69 1.15
CA LYS A 129 -1.24 -3.98 0.24
C LYS A 129 -1.62 -3.94 -1.25
N ILE A 130 -2.90 -4.16 -1.58
CA ILE A 130 -3.41 -4.02 -2.95
C ILE A 130 -3.69 -2.56 -3.27
N GLN A 131 -4.31 -1.83 -2.33
CA GLN A 131 -4.59 -0.41 -2.46
C GLN A 131 -3.32 0.40 -2.56
N SER A 132 -2.30 0.07 -1.78
CA SER A 132 -0.99 0.72 -1.88
C SER A 132 -0.35 0.55 -3.26
N ARG A 133 -0.75 -0.47 -4.03
CA ARG A 133 -0.33 -0.69 -5.42
C ARG A 133 -1.23 0.01 -6.45
N GLY A 134 -2.26 0.74 -6.00
CA GLY A 134 -3.17 1.50 -6.85
C GLY A 134 -4.36 0.71 -7.40
N PHE A 135 -4.63 -0.49 -6.89
CA PHE A 135 -5.74 -1.33 -7.34
C PHE A 135 -6.91 -1.30 -6.36
N ALA A 136 -8.14 -1.39 -6.88
CA ALA A 136 -9.32 -1.62 -6.06
C ALA A 136 -9.34 -3.10 -5.60
N PRO A 137 -9.35 -3.40 -4.29
CA PRO A 137 -9.19 -4.78 -3.80
C PRO A 137 -10.25 -5.76 -4.31
N ASP A 138 -11.51 -5.32 -4.37
CA ASP A 138 -12.61 -6.18 -4.81
C ASP A 138 -12.51 -6.48 -6.31
N ASP A 139 -12.03 -5.51 -7.09
CA ASP A 139 -11.80 -5.72 -8.51
C ASP A 139 -10.61 -6.63 -8.76
N PHE A 140 -9.53 -6.44 -8.02
CA PHE A 140 -8.37 -7.32 -8.05
C PHE A 140 -8.74 -8.77 -7.72
N LEU A 141 -9.57 -8.99 -6.69
CA LEU A 141 -10.07 -10.34 -6.35
C LEU A 141 -10.90 -10.95 -7.48
N ARG A 142 -11.83 -10.19 -8.07
CA ARG A 142 -12.65 -10.66 -9.20
C ARG A 142 -11.80 -11.02 -10.40
N GLN A 143 -10.82 -10.18 -10.74
CA GLN A 143 -9.88 -10.45 -11.84
C GLN A 143 -9.02 -11.67 -11.55
N SER A 144 -8.52 -11.80 -10.31
CA SER A 144 -7.69 -12.93 -9.88
C SER A 144 -8.46 -14.26 -9.95
N SER A 145 -9.74 -14.27 -9.54
CA SER A 145 -10.59 -15.47 -9.61
C SER A 145 -10.93 -15.83 -11.05
N ALA A 146 -11.25 -14.85 -11.90
CA ALA A 146 -11.51 -15.07 -13.32
C ALA A 146 -10.26 -15.58 -14.06
N PHE A 147 -9.09 -15.04 -13.72
CA PHE A 147 -7.81 -15.51 -14.25
C PHE A 147 -7.53 -16.95 -13.83
N ALA A 148 -7.68 -17.26 -12.54
CA ALA A 148 -7.54 -18.62 -12.03
C ALA A 148 -8.46 -19.63 -12.74
N ALA A 149 -9.74 -19.30 -12.92
CA ALA A 149 -10.68 -20.16 -13.64
C ALA A 149 -10.30 -20.36 -15.12
N THR A 150 -9.70 -19.34 -15.73
CA THR A 150 -9.20 -19.43 -17.11
C THR A 150 -7.98 -20.36 -17.19
N LEU A 151 -7.06 -20.29 -16.23
CA LEU A 151 -5.91 -21.20 -16.16
C LEU A 151 -6.34 -22.64 -15.96
N ASP A 152 -7.29 -22.88 -15.04
CA ASP A 152 -7.84 -24.21 -14.80
C ASP A 152 -8.50 -24.78 -16.07
N LYS A 153 -9.23 -23.95 -16.84
CA LYS A 153 -9.85 -24.36 -18.11
C LYS A 153 -8.84 -24.67 -19.21
N LEU A 154 -7.72 -23.96 -19.24
CA LEU A 154 -6.65 -24.15 -20.22
C LEU A 154 -5.60 -25.19 -19.79
N GLU A 155 -5.76 -25.78 -18.60
CA GLU A 155 -4.78 -26.70 -17.99
C GLU A 155 -3.37 -26.09 -17.91
N LEU A 156 -3.29 -24.78 -17.67
CA LEU A 156 -2.03 -24.05 -17.50
C LEU A 156 -1.68 -23.94 -16.02
N TYR A 157 -0.45 -24.32 -15.67
CA TYR A 157 0.04 -24.29 -14.29
C TYR A 157 1.28 -23.43 -14.18
N PHE A 158 1.28 -22.50 -13.22
CA PHE A 158 2.41 -21.64 -12.90
C PHE A 158 2.92 -21.91 -11.49
N ASP A 159 4.23 -21.84 -11.28
CA ASP A 159 4.88 -21.94 -9.98
C ASP A 159 4.43 -20.82 -9.00
N SER A 160 3.89 -19.73 -9.54
CA SER A 160 3.28 -18.64 -8.79
C SER A 160 1.94 -19.00 -8.13
N ASP A 161 1.29 -20.11 -8.51
CA ASP A 161 0.02 -20.55 -7.92
C ASP A 161 0.24 -21.59 -6.81
N PRO A 162 0.28 -21.18 -5.52
CA PRO A 162 0.50 -22.08 -4.41
C PRO A 162 -0.64 -23.09 -4.21
N ARG A 163 -1.79 -22.93 -4.89
CA ARG A 163 -2.94 -23.86 -4.79
C ARG A 163 -2.67 -25.18 -5.51
N LYS A 164 -1.76 -25.18 -6.49
CA LYS A 164 -1.50 -26.33 -7.38
C LYS A 164 -0.03 -26.75 -7.37
N LEU A 165 0.90 -25.78 -7.34
CA LEU A 165 2.34 -26.04 -7.42
C LEU A 165 3.05 -25.49 -6.19
N SER A 166 4.11 -26.16 -5.74
CA SER A 166 5.04 -25.63 -4.76
C SER A 166 6.01 -24.65 -5.42
N THR A 167 6.73 -23.86 -4.61
CA THR A 167 7.80 -22.98 -5.10
C THR A 167 8.89 -23.74 -5.87
N ALA A 168 9.01 -25.06 -5.68
CA ALA A 168 9.91 -25.94 -6.43
C ALA A 168 9.28 -26.55 -7.70
N GLY A 169 8.08 -26.10 -8.10
CA GLY A 169 7.35 -26.58 -9.27
C GLY A 169 6.73 -27.97 -9.12
N GLN A 170 6.67 -28.51 -7.89
CA GLN A 170 6.07 -29.82 -7.63
C GLN A 170 4.56 -29.70 -7.43
N TYR A 171 3.77 -30.61 -7.98
CA TYR A 171 2.32 -30.65 -7.76
C TYR A 171 1.99 -30.92 -6.30
N GLN A 172 1.20 -30.02 -5.69
CA GLN A 172 0.74 -30.16 -4.32
C GLN A 172 -0.61 -30.88 -4.32
N PRO A 173 -0.77 -32.00 -3.60
CA PRO A 173 -2.09 -32.59 -3.39
C PRO A 173 -2.95 -31.57 -2.65
N GLY A 174 -4.11 -31.23 -3.23
CA GLY A 174 -4.94 -30.14 -2.76
C GLY A 174 -5.34 -30.31 -1.30
N ILE A 175 -5.26 -29.22 -0.52
CA ILE A 175 -5.91 -29.13 0.77
C ILE A 175 -7.41 -29.22 0.49
N VAL A 176 -8.02 -30.36 0.79
CA VAL A 176 -9.47 -30.46 0.88
C VAL A 176 -9.87 -29.48 2.00
N PRO A 177 -10.69 -28.45 1.73
CA PRO A 177 -11.19 -27.60 2.80
C PRO A 177 -11.86 -28.51 3.85
N PRO A 178 -11.69 -28.27 5.16
CA PRO A 178 -12.55 -28.90 6.14
C PRO A 178 -13.99 -28.70 5.67
N GLY A 179 -14.78 -29.77 5.65
CA GLY A 179 -16.13 -29.79 5.08
C GLY A 179 -16.99 -28.61 5.53
N GLU A 180 -18.06 -28.36 4.78
CA GLU A 180 -19.08 -27.31 4.97
C GLU A 180 -19.08 -26.66 6.36
N PRO A 181 -19.15 -25.32 6.45
CA PRO A 181 -19.14 -24.63 7.74
C PRO A 181 -20.22 -25.22 8.63
N THR A 182 -19.83 -26.10 9.56
CA THR A 182 -20.70 -26.61 10.59
C THR A 182 -21.24 -25.37 11.27
N ALA A 183 -22.55 -25.16 11.15
CA ALA A 183 -23.24 -24.06 11.78
C ALA A 183 -22.71 -23.91 13.21
N LEU A 184 -22.33 -22.67 13.57
CA LEU A 184 -21.89 -22.34 14.93
C LEU A 184 -22.85 -23.04 15.90
N PRO A 185 -22.35 -23.83 16.86
CA PRO A 185 -23.24 -24.51 17.80
C PRO A 185 -24.12 -23.45 18.45
N GLU A 186 -25.44 -23.63 18.34
CA GLU A 186 -26.39 -22.69 18.94
C GLU A 186 -25.99 -22.45 20.41
N PRO A 187 -26.09 -21.20 20.89
CA PRO A 187 -25.72 -20.89 22.27
C PRO A 187 -26.52 -21.81 23.19
N ARG A 188 -25.81 -22.66 23.94
CA ARG A 188 -26.43 -23.57 24.92
C ARG A 188 -27.34 -22.72 25.80
N SER A 189 -28.65 -22.93 25.67
CA SER A 189 -29.61 -22.37 26.61
C SER A 189 -29.19 -22.83 28.00
N PHE A 190 -28.75 -21.92 28.84
CA PHE A 190 -28.54 -22.19 30.26
C PHE A 190 -29.91 -22.56 30.83
N GLY A 191 -30.14 -23.86 30.98
CA GLY A 191 -31.29 -24.39 31.68
C GLY A 191 -31.28 -23.82 33.10
N SER A 192 -32.33 -23.07 33.43
CA SER A 192 -32.67 -22.68 34.79
C SER A 192 -32.76 -23.96 35.63
N GLY A 193 -31.76 -24.16 36.50
CA GLY A 193 -31.85 -25.14 37.56
C GLY A 193 -32.88 -24.67 38.58
N SER A 194 -34.03 -25.34 38.64
CA SER A 194 -34.89 -25.32 39.80
C SER A 194 -34.51 -26.52 40.68
N ASP A 195 -33.68 -26.26 41.69
CA ASP A 195 -33.45 -27.18 42.80
C ASP A 195 -34.76 -27.43 43.54
N HIS A 196 -35.16 -28.69 43.61
CA HIS A 196 -35.94 -29.20 44.73
C HIS A 196 -35.41 -30.59 45.11
N GLU A 197 -34.43 -30.58 46.04
CA GLU A 197 -34.17 -31.72 46.91
C GLU A 197 -35.45 -32.05 47.69
N ARG A 198 -35.90 -33.30 47.58
CA ARG A 198 -36.81 -33.91 48.54
C ARG A 198 -36.15 -35.19 49.05
N THR A 199 -35.64 -35.09 50.26
CA THR A 199 -35.31 -36.18 51.18
C THR A 199 -36.48 -37.15 51.34
N GLU A 200 -36.20 -38.45 51.29
CA GLU A 200 -36.63 -39.52 52.23
C GLU A 200 -36.13 -40.87 51.67
N GLN A 201 -35.23 -41.57 52.38
CA GLN A 201 -35.50 -42.83 53.09
C GLN A 201 -36.04 -43.92 52.13
N ASP A 202 -35.44 -45.10 51.97
CA ASP A 202 -35.31 -46.10 53.03
C ASP A 202 -34.65 -47.41 52.50
N THR A 203 -34.06 -48.17 53.44
CA THR A 203 -33.89 -49.63 53.54
C THR A 203 -32.97 -50.51 52.63
N LYS A 204 -32.10 -51.27 53.36
CA LYS A 204 -31.56 -52.64 53.16
C LYS A 204 -30.44 -52.81 52.11
N HIS A 205 -29.31 -53.47 52.37
CA HIS A 205 -28.86 -54.40 53.41
C HIS A 205 -27.35 -54.21 53.64
#